data_AF-A0A453QUN7-F1
#
_entry.id   AF-A0A453QUN7-F1
#
_cell.length_a   1.000
_cell.length_b   1.000
_cell.length_c   1.000
_cell.angle_alpha   90.00
_cell.angle_beta   90.00
_cell.angle_gamma   90.00
#
_symmetry.space_group_name_H-M   'P 1'
#
loop_
_entity.id
_entity.type
_entity.pdbx_description
1 polymer ?
#
loop_
_entity_poly.entity_id
_entity_poly.type
_entity_poly.pdbx_seq_one_letter_code
_entity_poly.pdbx_strand_id
1 'polypeptide(L)' 'MYVVKRDGRTETVHFDKITARLKKLSYGLSQEHCDPVLVAQKVCAGVYKGVTTSQLDELAAETAAALTASHP' A
#
# COMPACT_ATOMS: atom_id res chain seq x y z
N MET A 1 5.44 13.40 -6.38
CA MET A 1 4.57 13.37 -5.18
C MET A 1 5.40 12.93 -3.97
N TYR A 2 5.09 13.41 -2.77
CA TYR A 2 5.80 13.04 -1.53
C TYR A 2 4.83 12.59 -0.44
N VAL A 3 5.33 11.71 0.44
CA VAL A 3 4.70 11.32 1.71
C VAL A 3 5.39 12.01 2.88
N VAL A 4 4.65 12.23 3.97
CA VAL A 4 5.17 12.70 5.25
C VAL A 4 5.30 11.50 6.18
N LYS A 5 6.52 11.19 6.62
CA LYS A 5 6.78 10.11 7.57
C LYS A 5 6.26 10.46 8.96
N ARG A 6 6.14 9.43 9.81
CA ARG A 6 5.77 9.58 11.23
C ARG A 6 6.71 10.51 12.02
N ASP A 7 7.96 10.62 11.58
CA ASP A 7 8.96 11.52 12.17
C ASP A 7 8.93 12.96 11.57
N GLY A 8 7.95 13.26 10.71
CA GLY A 8 7.78 14.57 10.07
C GLY A 8 8.63 14.78 8.81
N ARG A 9 9.56 13.87 8.47
CA ARG A 9 10.37 14.00 7.25
C ARG A 9 9.54 13.71 6.00
N THR A 10 9.85 14.36 4.90
CA THR A 10 9.25 14.06 3.61
C THR A 10 10.09 13.07 2.82
N GLU A 11 9.43 12.20 2.06
CA GLU A 11 10.09 11.31 1.12
C GLU A 11 9.28 11.22 -0.17
N THR A 12 9.97 11.13 -1.31
CA THR A 12 9.33 10.88 -2.60
C THR A 12 8.57 9.55 -2.58
N VAL A 13 7.38 9.53 -3.16
CA VAL A 13 6.61 8.29 -3.30
C VAL A 13 7.32 7.39 -4.31
N HIS A 14 7.72 6.21 -3.88
CA HIS A 14 8.30 5.17 -4.73
C HIS A 14 7.39 3.95 -4.74
N PHE A 15 6.91 3.57 -5.93
CA PHE A 15 6.04 2.40 -6.13
C PHE A 15 6.67 1.11 -5.56
N ASP A 16 7.96 0.92 -5.81
CA ASP A 16 8.69 -0.27 -5.35
C ASP A 16 8.72 -0.38 -3.83
N LYS A 17 8.77 0.75 -3.11
CA LYS A 17 8.77 0.76 -1.64
C LYS A 17 7.41 0.34 -1.07
N ILE A 18 6.32 0.77 -1.71
CA ILE A 18 4.96 0.37 -1.34
C ILE A 18 4.78 -1.13 -1.60
N THR A 19 5.14 -1.57 -2.81
CA THR A 19 5.04 -2.98 -3.22
C THR A 19 5.90 -3.89 -2.33
N ALA A 20 7.12 -3.49 -1.99
CA ALA A 20 8.00 -4.26 -1.11
C ALA A 20 7.45 -4.40 0.32
N ARG A 21 6.80 -3.34 0.85
CA ARG A 21 6.13 -3.38 2.16
C ARG A 21 4.95 -4.34 2.14
N LEU A 22 4.09 -4.27 1.11
CA LEU A 22 2.95 -5.16 0.96
C LEU A 22 3.37 -6.62 0.78
N LYS A 23 4.40 -6.88 -0.03
CA LYS A 23 4.99 -8.23 -0.18
C LYS A 23 5.41 -8.82 1.15
N LYS A 24 6.07 -8.03 2.02
CA LYS A 24 6.46 -8.49 3.36
C LYS A 24 5.27 -8.84 4.24
N LEU A 25 4.18 -8.09 4.13
CA LEU A 25 2.95 -8.35 4.89
C LEU A 25 2.16 -9.54 4.35
N SER A 26 2.32 -9.86 3.06
CA SER A 26 1.66 -11.01 2.42
C SER A 26 2.48 -12.30 2.47
N TYR A 27 3.56 -12.36 3.25
CA TYR A 27 4.35 -13.59 3.39
C TYR A 27 3.51 -14.71 4.01
N GLY A 28 3.52 -15.88 3.37
CA GLY A 28 2.72 -17.04 3.79
C GLY A 28 1.28 -17.04 3.28
N LEU A 29 0.83 -15.99 2.58
CA LEU A 29 -0.47 -15.97 1.90
C LEU A 29 -0.37 -16.62 0.51
N SER A 30 -1.50 -17.09 -0.02
CA SER A 30 -1.56 -17.66 -1.36
C SER A 30 -1.18 -16.61 -2.40
N GLN A 31 -0.10 -16.85 -3.15
CA GLN A 31 0.32 -15.95 -4.22
C GLN A 31 -0.63 -15.96 -5.42
N GLU A 32 -1.47 -16.98 -5.54
CA GLU A 32 -2.47 -17.09 -6.62
C GLU A 32 -3.66 -16.16 -6.40
N HIS A 33 -4.00 -15.89 -5.13
CA HIS A 33 -5.19 -15.11 -4.77
C HIS A 33 -4.84 -13.74 -4.15
N CYS A 34 -3.66 -13.62 -3.53
CA CYS A 34 -3.19 -12.38 -2.92
C CYS A 34 -2.05 -11.78 -3.75
N ASP A 35 -2.39 -10.88 -4.67
CA ASP A 35 -1.40 -10.11 -5.43
C ASP A 35 -1.11 -8.74 -4.76
N PRO A 36 0.03 -8.58 -4.07
CA PRO A 36 0.41 -7.31 -3.46
C PRO A 36 0.70 -6.21 -4.49
N VAL A 37 0.99 -6.54 -5.75
CA VAL A 37 1.21 -5.57 -6.82
C VAL A 37 -0.10 -4.89 -7.20
N LEU A 38 -1.18 -5.65 -7.31
CA LEU A 38 -2.52 -5.11 -7.58
C LEU A 38 -2.96 -4.13 -6.49
N VAL A 39 -2.73 -4.48 -5.22
CA VAL A 39 -3.00 -3.59 -4.08
C VAL A 39 -2.15 -2.31 -4.21
N ALA A 40 -0.85 -2.43 -4.49
CA ALA A 40 0.04 -1.28 -4.63
C ALA A 40 -0.39 -0.31 -5.74
N GLN A 41 -0.87 -0.84 -6.88
CA GLN A 41 -1.38 -0.03 -7.99
C GLN A 41 -2.59 0.81 -7.58
N LYS A 42 -3.56 0.18 -6.90
CA LYS A 42 -4.76 0.87 -6.40
C LYS A 42 -4.43 1.91 -5.33
N VAL A 43 -3.54 1.58 -4.39
CA VAL A 43 -3.06 2.52 -3.37
C VAL A 43 -2.43 3.73 -4.03
N CYS A 44 -1.54 3.54 -5.01
CA CYS A 44 -0.87 4.64 -5.71
C CYS A 44 -1.82 5.59 -6.41
N ALA A 45 -2.95 5.10 -6.94
CA ALA A 45 -3.98 5.94 -7.55
C ALA A 45 -4.70 6.83 -6.52
N GLY A 46 -4.81 6.41 -5.26
CA GLY A 46 -5.42 7.18 -4.18
C GLY A 46 -4.47 8.12 -3.43
N VAL A 47 -3.17 8.11 -3.75
CA VAL A 47 -2.19 8.96 -3.05
C VAL A 47 -2.28 10.42 -3.53
N TYR A 48 -2.22 11.35 -2.59
CA TYR A 48 -2.18 12.80 -2.83
C TYR A 48 -0.96 13.46 -2.16
N LYS A 49 -0.65 14.71 -2.55
CA LYS A 49 0.49 15.47 -2.04
C LYS A 49 0.37 15.69 -0.52
N GLY A 50 1.37 15.25 0.24
CA GLY A 50 1.41 15.45 1.68
C GLY A 50 0.66 14.38 2.48
N VAL A 51 0.25 13.27 1.85
CA VAL A 51 -0.25 12.10 2.59
C VAL A 51 0.76 11.67 3.65
N THR A 52 0.31 11.30 4.84
CA THR A 52 1.20 10.73 5.85
C THR A 52 1.44 9.25 5.58
N THR A 53 2.57 8.70 6.05
CA THR A 53 2.82 7.25 5.96
C THR A 53 1.77 6.42 6.72
N SER A 54 1.13 7.00 7.73
CA SER A 54 0.03 6.34 8.44
C SER A 54 -1.23 6.26 7.58
N GLN A 55 -1.62 7.36 6.92
CA GLN A 55 -2.74 7.36 5.97
C GLN A 55 -2.48 6.45 4.76
N LEU A 56 -1.23 6.35 4.32
CA LEU A 56 -0.85 5.44 3.25
C LEU A 56 -1.04 3.96 3.65
N ASP A 57 -0.67 3.62 4.89
CA ASP A 57 -0.90 2.27 5.44
C ASP A 57 -2.41 1.98 5.58
N GLU A 58 -3.20 2.96 6.04
CA GLU A 58 -4.66 2.83 6.17
C GLU A 58 -5.32 2.58 4.80
N LEU A 59 -4.99 3.40 3.80
CA LEU A 59 -5.48 3.23 2.44
C LEU A 59 -5.12 1.86 1.86
N ALA A 60 -3.93 1.35 2.18
CA ALA A 60 -3.50 0.02 1.77
C ALA A 60 -4.30 -1.09 2.44
N ALA A 61 -4.62 -0.96 3.73
CA ALA A 61 -5.46 -1.90 4.45
C ALA A 61 -6.90 -1.90 3.91
N GLU A 62 -7.51 -0.73 3.71
CA GLU A 62 -8.84 -0.58 3.12
C GLU A 62 -8.90 -1.18 1.70
N THR A 63 -7.88 -0.91 0.88
CA THR A 63 -7.77 -1.44 -0.48
C THR A 63 -7.66 -2.97 -0.47
N ALA A 64 -6.87 -3.54 0.43
CA ALA A 64 -6.73 -4.99 0.57
C ALA A 64 -8.05 -5.63 1.05
N ALA A 65 -8.73 -5.03 2.03
CA ALA A 65 -10.02 -5.51 2.53
C ALA A 65 -11.13 -5.43 1.46
N ALA A 66 -11.13 -4.39 0.62
CA ALA A 66 -12.07 -4.29 -0.49
C ALA A 66 -11.87 -5.39 -1.55
N LEU A 67 -10.64 -5.90 -1.68
CA LEU A 67 -10.32 -7.01 -2.58
C LEU A 67 -10.68 -8.38 -2.00
N THR A 68 -10.99 -8.49 -0.71
CA THR A 68 -11.50 -9.72 -0.08
C THR A 68 -12.82 -10.19 -0.71
N ALA A 69 -13.61 -9.27 -1.29
CA ALA A 69 -14.79 -9.64 -2.07
C ALA A 69 -14.46 -10.49 -3.31
N SER A 70 -13.21 -10.45 -3.80
CA SER A 70 -12.73 -11.29 -4.90
C SER A 70 -12.18 -12.65 -4.42
N HIS A 71 -11.71 -12.76 -3.17
CA HIS A 71 -11.33 -14.01 -2.51
C HIS A 71 -11.16 -13.79 -0.97
N PRO A 72 -11.77 -14.60 -0.08
CA PRO A 72 -11.57 -14.53 1.38
C PRO A 72 -10.19 -15.00 1.84
#